data_AF-A0A258BGD8-F1
#
_entry.id   AF-A0A258BGD8-F1
#
_cell.length_a   1.000
_cell.length_b   1.000
_cell.length_c   1.000
_cell.angle_alpha   90.00
_cell.angle_beta   90.00
_cell.angle_gamma   90.00
#
_symmetry.space_group_name_H-M   'P 1'
#
loop_
_entity.id
_entity.type
_entity.pdbx_description
1 polymer ?
#
loop_
_entity_poly.entity_id
_entity_poly.type
_entity_poly.pdbx_seq_one_letter_code
_entity_poly.pdbx_strand_id
1 'polypeptide(L)'
;MLHYYYLGPMYAVSGGVVDSRMRATSVAITLFAVNLFGLGLGPTLIGLLSTFLKTNLLEVHDLTLEACKADGLSDTIMAHCASADARALQWSILIFVCGYGWAALHYLWAGKTLQRDMIGKAA
;
A
#
# COMPACT_ATOMS: atom_id res chain seq x y z
N MET A 1 1.03 5.04 15.67
CA MET A 1 2.12 6.04 15.71
C MET A 1 3.40 5.61 14.98
N LEU A 2 3.89 4.36 15.11
CA LEU A 2 5.14 3.93 14.45
C LEU A 2 5.09 3.90 12.91
N HIS A 3 3.92 3.80 12.30
CA HIS A 3 3.78 3.65 10.84
C HIS A 3 4.21 4.88 10.03
N TYR A 4 4.26 6.10 10.60
CA TYR A 4 4.75 7.28 9.88
C TYR A 4 6.24 7.56 10.12
N TYR A 5 6.88 6.82 11.03
CA TYR A 5 8.25 7.10 11.45
C TYR A 5 9.28 6.92 10.32
N TYR A 6 9.00 6.04 9.35
CA TYR A 6 9.89 5.79 8.22
C TYR A 6 9.92 6.94 7.19
N LEU A 7 8.88 7.79 7.16
CA LEU A 7 8.78 8.88 6.17
C LEU A 7 9.85 9.94 6.37
N GLY A 8 10.13 10.33 7.62
CA GLY A 8 11.15 11.34 7.94
C GLY A 8 12.55 10.95 7.43
N PRO A 9 13.07 9.78 7.81
CA PRO A 9 14.33 9.27 7.29
C PRO A 9 14.33 9.11 5.77
N MET A 10 13.20 8.74 5.15
CA MET A 10 13.14 8.52 3.70
C MET A 10 13.42 9.83 2.94
N TYR A 11 12.78 10.92 3.35
CA TYR A 11 13.00 12.24 2.75
C TYR A 11 14.39 12.81 3.10
N ALA A 12 14.90 12.54 4.31
CA ALA A 12 16.24 12.97 4.70
C ALA A 12 17.34 12.26 3.89
N VAL A 13 17.19 10.96 3.65
CA VAL A 13 18.16 10.14 2.89
C VAL A 13 18.19 10.58 1.42
N SER A 14 17.05 10.80 0.77
CA SER A 14 17.04 11.19 -0.66
C SER A 14 17.72 12.54 -0.92
N GLY A 15 17.62 13.50 0.01
CA GLY A 15 18.37 14.76 -0.05
C GLY A 15 19.83 14.66 0.43
N GLY A 16 20.16 13.68 1.27
CA GLY A 16 21.49 13.53 1.88
C GLY A 16 22.54 12.85 0.99
N VAL A 17 22.11 12.05 0.01
CA VAL A 17 22.97 11.32 -0.92
C VAL A 17 23.31 12.10 -2.19
N VAL A 18 22.78 13.32 -2.34
CA VAL A 18 23.00 14.18 -3.52
C VAL A 18 23.63 15.52 -3.13
N ASP A 19 24.34 16.12 -4.09
CA ASP A 19 24.97 17.43 -3.89
C ASP A 19 23.93 18.52 -3.56
N SER A 20 24.37 19.55 -2.84
CA SER A 20 23.51 20.64 -2.37
C SER A 20 22.67 21.28 -3.50
N ARG A 21 23.25 21.42 -4.70
CA ARG A 21 22.59 21.99 -5.88
C ARG A 21 21.44 21.14 -6.43
N MET A 22 21.45 19.84 -6.15
CA MET A 22 20.52 18.83 -6.69
C MET A 22 19.51 18.31 -5.65
N ARG A 23 19.54 18.82 -4.41
CA ARG A 23 18.62 18.36 -3.35
C ARG A 23 17.15 18.57 -3.70
N ALA A 24 16.82 19.72 -4.28
CA ALA A 24 15.44 20.05 -4.66
C ALA A 24 14.88 19.08 -5.71
N THR A 25 15.68 18.74 -6.73
CA THR A 25 15.27 17.80 -7.79
C THR A 25 15.18 16.37 -7.28
N SER A 26 16.09 15.94 -6.40
CA SER A 26 16.03 14.60 -5.78
C SER A 26 14.76 14.41 -4.95
N VAL A 27 14.40 15.40 -4.11
CA VAL A 27 13.17 15.34 -3.31
C VAL A 27 11.94 15.40 -4.21
N ALA A 28 11.95 16.22 -5.26
CA ALA A 28 10.85 16.28 -6.23
C ALA A 28 10.61 14.93 -6.94
N ILE A 29 11.67 14.26 -7.40
CA ILE A 29 11.57 12.93 -8.02
C ILE A 29 11.08 11.89 -7.02
N THR A 30 11.57 11.95 -5.78
CA THR A 30 11.14 11.06 -4.69
C THR A 30 9.63 11.22 -4.42
N LEU A 31 9.17 12.46 -4.27
CA LEU A 31 7.76 12.77 -4.06
C LEU A 31 6.90 12.38 -5.26
N PHE A 32 7.40 12.62 -6.48
CA PHE A 32 6.71 12.22 -7.70
C PHE A 32 6.50 10.70 -7.73
N ALA A 33 7.56 9.91 -7.48
CA ALA A 33 7.47 8.45 -7.46
C ALA A 33 6.52 7.95 -6.36
N VAL A 34 6.63 8.48 -5.14
CA VAL A 34 5.77 8.07 -4.02
C VAL A 34 4.30 8.41 -4.28
N ASN A 35 4.01 9.60 -4.81
CA ASN A 35 2.63 9.98 -5.12
C ASN A 35 2.08 9.17 -6.30
N LEU A 36 2.88 8.94 -7.35
CA LEU A 36 2.46 8.17 -8.51
C LEU A 36 2.11 6.73 -8.13
N PHE A 37 2.98 6.04 -7.38
CA PHE A 37 2.71 4.67 -6.97
C PHE A 37 1.71 4.58 -5.81
N GLY A 38 1.82 5.48 -4.83
CA GLY A 38 0.95 5.50 -3.66
C GLY A 38 -0.51 5.80 -4.02
N LEU A 39 -0.75 6.86 -4.79
CA LEU A 39 -2.10 7.28 -5.17
C LEU A 39 -2.59 6.59 -6.44
N GLY A 40 -1.69 6.26 -7.38
CA GLY A 40 -2.07 5.59 -8.63
C GLY A 40 -2.28 4.09 -8.47
N LEU A 41 -1.28 3.38 -7.93
CA LEU A 41 -1.35 1.92 -7.81
C LEU A 41 -1.99 1.44 -6.50
N GLY A 42 -1.90 2.21 -5.42
CA GLY A 42 -2.43 1.80 -4.11
C GLY A 42 -3.93 1.45 -4.15
N PRO A 43 -4.83 2.41 -4.48
CA PRO A 43 -6.28 2.19 -4.49
C PRO A 43 -6.74 1.17 -5.55
N THR A 44 -6.07 1.13 -6.69
CA THR A 44 -6.43 0.22 -7.78
C THR A 44 -6.12 -1.23 -7.43
N LEU A 45 -4.93 -1.50 -6.86
CA LEU A 45 -4.55 -2.85 -6.47
C LEU A 45 -5.39 -3.36 -5.29
N ILE A 46 -5.67 -2.53 -4.28
CA ILE A 46 -6.50 -2.96 -3.14
C ILE A 46 -7.96 -3.21 -3.55
N GLY A 47 -8.50 -2.41 -4.47
CA GLY A 47 -9.85 -2.59 -5.00
C GLY A 47 -9.98 -3.87 -5.83
N LEU A 48 -9.00 -4.16 -6.69
CA LEU A 48 -8.96 -5.41 -7.46
C LEU A 48 -8.85 -6.63 -6.54
N LEU A 49 -7.97 -6.58 -5.54
CA LEU A 49 -7.80 -7.66 -4.58
C LEU A 49 -9.07 -7.88 -3.76
N SER A 50 -9.70 -6.81 -3.26
CA SER A 50 -10.96 -6.91 -2.51
C SER A 50 -12.09 -7.49 -3.35
N THR A 51 -12.16 -7.11 -4.63
CA THR A 51 -13.17 -7.67 -5.55
C THR A 51 -12.93 -9.16 -5.78
N PHE A 52 -11.68 -9.57 -5.97
CA PHE A 52 -11.32 -10.97 -6.10
C PHE A 52 -11.69 -11.78 -4.85
N LEU A 53 -11.30 -11.30 -3.66
CA LEU A 53 -11.64 -11.99 -2.40
C LEU A 53 -13.16 -12.05 -2.18
N LYS A 54 -13.88 -10.97 -2.49
CA LYS A 54 -15.34 -10.93 -2.38
C LYS A 54 -16.01 -11.98 -3.26
N THR A 55 -15.59 -12.13 -4.52
CA THR A 55 -16.11 -13.17 -5.43
C THR A 55 -15.88 -14.56 -4.87
N ASN A 56 -14.66 -14.87 -4.42
CA ASN A 56 -14.34 -16.18 -3.82
C ASN A 56 -15.18 -16.46 -2.56
N LEU A 57 -15.44 -15.44 -1.74
CA LEU A 57 -16.22 -15.58 -0.51
C LEU A 57 -17.71 -15.79 -0.77
N LEU A 58 -18.24 -15.20 -1.85
CA LEU A 58 -19.62 -15.40 -2.28
C LEU A 58 -19.83 -16.78 -2.94
N GLU A 59 -18.82 -17.30 -3.64
CA GLU A 59 -18.84 -18.63 -4.27
C GLU A 59 -19.04 -19.75 -3.24
N VAL A 60 -18.48 -19.62 -2.04
CA VAL A 60 -18.68 -20.57 -0.92
C VAL A 60 -20.16 -20.70 -0.52
N HIS A 61 -20.97 -19.67 -0.80
CA HIS A 61 -22.40 -19.65 -0.51
C HIS A 61 -23.26 -19.83 -1.76
N ASP A 62 -22.69 -20.22 -2.91
CA ASP A 62 -23.36 -20.32 -4.22
C ASP A 62 -24.01 -18.99 -4.68
N LEU A 63 -23.53 -17.86 -4.17
CA LEU A 63 -23.99 -16.52 -4.55
C LEU A 63 -23.05 -15.89 -5.58
N THR A 64 -23.61 -15.10 -6.48
CA THR A 64 -22.85 -14.28 -7.43
C THR A 64 -22.86 -12.80 -7.05
N LEU A 65 -21.90 -12.04 -7.58
CA LEU A 65 -21.80 -10.60 -7.35
C LEU A 65 -23.03 -9.84 -7.87
N GLU A 66 -23.69 -10.37 -8.91
CA GLU A 66 -24.92 -9.83 -9.47
C GLU A 66 -26.13 -10.13 -8.57
N ALA A 67 -26.15 -11.27 -7.87
CA ALA A 67 -27.19 -11.56 -6.87
C ALA A 67 -27.17 -10.54 -5.72
N CYS A 68 -25.99 -10.05 -5.34
CA CYS A 68 -25.85 -9.00 -4.32
C CYS A 68 -26.25 -7.60 -4.80
N LYS A 69 -26.47 -7.39 -6.11
CA LYS A 69 -26.92 -6.11 -6.69
C LYS A 69 -28.40 -6.14 -7.07
N ALA A 70 -29.06 -7.29 -6.96
CA ALA A 70 -30.47 -7.44 -7.30
C ALA A 70 -31.36 -6.68 -6.30
N ASP A 71 -32.47 -6.14 -6.80
CA ASP A 71 -33.45 -5.41 -6.00
C ASP A 71 -34.47 -6.39 -5.38
N GLY A 72 -34.92 -6.14 -4.15
CA GLY A 72 -35.87 -7.01 -3.44
C GLY A 72 -35.25 -8.29 -2.83
N LEU A 73 -34.03 -8.17 -2.30
CA LEU A 73 -33.27 -9.28 -1.74
C LEU A 73 -33.84 -9.76 -0.38
N SER A 74 -33.80 -11.08 -0.13
CA SER A 74 -34.10 -11.64 1.20
C SER A 74 -33.09 -11.15 2.24
N ASP A 75 -33.55 -10.90 3.47
CA ASP A 75 -32.72 -10.44 4.61
C ASP A 75 -31.47 -11.30 4.84
N THR A 76 -31.58 -12.61 4.56
CA THR A 76 -30.46 -13.55 4.70
C THR A 76 -29.35 -13.30 3.67
N ILE A 77 -29.70 -13.11 2.40
CA ILE A 77 -28.75 -12.90 1.31
C ILE A 77 -28.09 -11.51 1.46
N MET A 78 -28.87 -10.51 1.88
CA MET A 78 -28.34 -9.17 2.20
C MET A 78 -27.27 -9.22 3.31
N ALA A 79 -27.51 -10.01 4.37
CA ALA A 79 -26.53 -10.22 5.43
C ALA A 79 -25.25 -10.92 4.92
N HIS A 80 -25.39 -11.93 4.05
CA HIS A 80 -24.24 -12.61 3.43
C HIS A 80 -23.40 -11.64 2.58
N CYS A 81 -24.03 -10.84 1.72
CA CYS A 81 -23.34 -9.85 0.89
C CYS A 81 -22.61 -8.78 1.73
N ALA A 82 -23.25 -8.26 2.79
CA ALA A 82 -22.63 -7.29 3.69
C ALA A 82 -21.42 -7.87 4.44
N SER A 83 -21.55 -9.11 4.94
CA SER A 83 -20.46 -9.80 5.63
C SER A 83 -19.28 -10.12 4.70
N ALA A 84 -19.56 -10.45 3.44
CA ALA A 84 -18.54 -10.77 2.45
C ALA A 84 -17.73 -9.54 2.05
N ASP A 85 -18.39 -8.39 1.89
CA ASP A 85 -17.75 -7.12 1.58
C ASP A 85 -16.78 -6.68 2.70
N ALA A 86 -17.24 -6.72 3.95
CA ALA A 86 -16.42 -6.35 5.11
C ALA A 86 -15.19 -7.27 5.26
N ARG A 87 -15.37 -8.59 5.12
CA ARG A 87 -14.27 -9.57 5.24
C ARG A 87 -13.27 -9.45 4.10
N ALA A 88 -13.75 -9.29 2.86
CA ALA A 88 -12.88 -9.15 1.70
C ALA A 88 -11.97 -7.92 1.83
N LEU A 89 -12.54 -6.78 2.26
CA LEU A 89 -11.77 -5.56 2.48
C LEU A 89 -10.74 -5.74 3.62
N GLN A 90 -11.15 -6.37 4.72
CA GLN A 90 -10.27 -6.63 5.86
C GLN A 90 -9.07 -7.50 5.47
N TRP A 91 -9.30 -8.61 4.78
CA TRP A 91 -8.22 -9.49 4.30
C TRP A 91 -7.33 -8.80 3.28
N SER A 92 -7.90 -7.96 2.42
CA SER A 92 -7.12 -7.16 1.47
C SER A 92 -6.16 -6.21 2.18
N ILE A 93 -6.63 -5.51 3.22
CA ILE A 93 -5.76 -4.64 4.04
C ILE A 93 -4.65 -5.45 4.73
N LEU A 94 -4.97 -6.62 5.30
CA LEU A 94 -3.97 -7.47 5.96
C LEU A 94 -2.88 -7.95 4.99
N ILE A 95 -3.26 -8.37 3.78
CA ILE A 95 -2.31 -8.79 2.75
C ILE A 95 -1.38 -7.64 2.37
N PHE A 96 -1.92 -6.43 2.19
CA PHE A 96 -1.12 -5.24 1.89
C PHE A 96 -0.17 -4.86 3.03
N VAL A 97 -0.58 -5.07 4.28
CA VAL A 97 0.29 -4.83 5.45
C VAL A 97 1.53 -5.71 5.43
N CYS A 98 1.45 -6.95 4.94
CA CYS A 98 2.64 -7.80 4.75
C CYS A 98 3.66 -7.16 3.79
N GLY A 99 3.20 -6.36 2.82
CA GLY A 99 4.06 -5.56 1.94
C GLY A 99 4.90 -4.53 2.69
N TYR A 100 4.45 -4.00 3.82
CA TYR A 100 5.28 -3.14 4.67
C TYR A 100 6.44 -3.91 5.32
N GLY A 101 6.29 -5.21 5.58
CA GLY A 101 7.38 -6.07 6.04
C GLY A 101 8.50 -6.18 4.98
N TRP A 102 8.11 -6.34 3.72
CA TRP A 102 9.03 -6.31 2.59
C TRP A 102 9.74 -4.95 2.46
N ALA A 103 8.98 -3.85 2.56
CA ALA A 103 9.55 -2.51 2.54
C ALA A 103 10.55 -2.28 3.69
N ALA A 104 10.26 -2.78 4.89
CA ALA A 104 11.16 -2.70 6.04
C ALA A 104 12.48 -3.43 5.78
N LEU A 105 12.46 -4.60 5.14
CA LEU A 105 13.68 -5.33 4.77
C LEU A 105 14.55 -4.52 3.81
N HIS A 106 13.95 -3.91 2.78
CA HIS A 106 14.66 -3.01 1.88
C HIS A 106 15.26 -1.80 2.60
N TYR A 107 14.52 -1.25 3.56
CA TYR A 107 14.99 -0.12 4.36
C TYR A 107 16.22 -0.49 5.21
N LEU A 108 16.20 -1.68 5.83
CA LEU A 108 17.34 -2.21 6.59
C LEU A 108 18.55 -2.52 5.71
N TRP A 109 18.32 -3.03 4.48
CA TRP A 109 19.40 -3.25 3.52
C TRP A 109 20.02 -1.93 3.04
N ALA A 110 19.22 -0.92 2.71
CA ALA A 110 19.71 0.40 2.33
C ALA A 110 20.51 1.07 3.46
N GLY A 111 20.08 0.88 4.72
CA GLY A 111 20.80 1.37 5.89
C GLY A 111 22.25 0.89 5.99
N LYS A 112 22.58 -0.28 5.42
CA LYS A 112 23.95 -0.81 5.44
C LYS A 112 24.92 -0.02 4.54
N THR A 113 24.46 0.54 3.42
CA THR A 113 25.32 1.29 2.49
C THR A 113 25.22 2.80 2.69
N LEU A 114 24.22 3.27 3.43
CA LEU A 114 23.91 4.69 3.59
C LEU A 114 25.11 5.55 4.01
N GLN A 115 25.92 5.10 4.96
CA GLN A 115 27.09 5.87 5.43
C GLN A 115 28.18 6.08 4.37
N ARG A 116 28.23 5.20 3.35
CA ARG A 116 29.14 5.32 2.20
C ARG A 116 28.57 6.25 1.14
N ASP A 117 27.25 6.27 1.00
CA ASP A 117 26.55 6.97 -0.08
C ASP A 117 26.19 8.43 0.31
N MET A 118 26.36 8.82 1.58
CA MET A 118 26.15 10.19 2.05
C MET A 118 27.36 11.10 1.73
N ILE A 119 27.11 12.16 0.97
CA ILE A 119 28.15 13.14 0.57
C ILE A 119 28.65 13.98 1.76
N GLY A 120 27.89 14.04 2.86
CA GLY A 120 28.23 14.80 4.07
C GLY A 120 29.47 14.31 4.87
N LYS A 121 30.13 13.22 4.46
CA LYS A 121 31.44 12.80 5.01
C LYS A 121 32.65 13.27 4.19
N ALA A 122 32.42 13.95 3.06
CA ALA A 122 33.49 14.44 2.19
C ALA A 122 33.79 15.95 2.37
N ALA A 123 33.44 16.53 3.53
CA ALA A 123 33.75 17.91 3.90
C ALA A 123 34.50 17.97 5.23
#